data_AF-A0A5J5KAB8-F1
#
_entry.id   AF-A0A5J5KAB8-F1
#
_cell.length_a   1.000
_cell.length_b   1.000
_cell.length_c   1.000
_cell.angle_alpha   90.00
_cell.angle_beta   90.00
_cell.angle_gamma   90.00
#
_symmetry.space_group_name_H-M   'P 1'
#
loop_
_entity.id
_entity.type
_entity.pdbx_description
1 polymer ?
#
loop_
_entity_poly.entity_id
_entity_poly.type
_entity_poly.pdbx_seq_one_letter_code
_entity_poly.pdbx_strand_id
1 'polypeptide(L)'
;MTMALARRHDARRYDGDRAEHDWVTRSTQQRHPHLHALAGAAPGQAWAGRSAQEVFQSMPSLHGEMIGFLTEDLLALPDDRIVLVDYFGVLPRDVAPLLAGFHQAVFLLPSPEFRRRVLAMRYADRLRAGATWGSHDPEEMLAKRLARDALWDEEVRRQAAAYGLRTLSVDGTRPVEDLVAEVATHLRLSRAPDAPQRTDG
;
A
#
# COMPACT_ATOMS: atom_id res chain seq x y z
N MET A 1 -4.01 -9.46 5.85
CA MET A 1 -3.52 -8.98 7.17
C MET A 1 -4.40 -7.86 7.72
N THR A 2 -4.50 -6.68 7.06
CA THR A 2 -5.29 -5.53 7.58
C THR A 2 -6.74 -5.85 7.86
N MET A 3 -7.37 -6.68 7.03
CA MET A 3 -8.73 -7.17 7.26
C MET A 3 -8.86 -7.97 8.58
N ALA A 4 -7.82 -8.74 8.95
CA ALA A 4 -7.81 -9.48 10.21
C ALA A 4 -7.59 -8.55 11.40
N LEU A 5 -6.73 -7.53 11.27
CA LEU A 5 -6.56 -6.48 12.28
C LEU A 5 -7.87 -5.72 12.52
N ALA A 6 -8.50 -5.23 11.46
CA ALA A 6 -9.76 -4.49 11.52
C ALA A 6 -10.85 -5.27 12.27
N ARG A 7 -11.02 -6.56 11.95
CA ARG A 7 -12.01 -7.42 12.62
C ARG A 7 -11.68 -7.71 14.08
N ARG A 8 -10.40 -7.88 14.45
CA ARG A 8 -9.97 -8.21 15.82
C ARG A 8 -10.02 -7.01 16.78
N HIS A 9 -9.96 -5.80 16.25
CA HIS A 9 -9.78 -4.56 17.01
C HIS A 9 -10.89 -3.53 16.80
N ASP A 10 -12.04 -3.95 16.23
CA ASP A 10 -13.18 -3.09 15.88
C ASP A 10 -12.78 -1.80 15.15
N ALA A 11 -11.83 -1.93 14.22
CA ALA A 11 -11.29 -0.81 13.48
C ALA A 11 -11.89 -0.74 12.06
N ARG A 12 -12.06 0.48 11.55
CA ARG A 12 -12.43 0.72 10.15
C ARG A 12 -11.23 0.43 9.27
N ARG A 13 -11.37 -0.46 8.28
CA ARG A 13 -10.35 -0.57 7.23
C ARG A 13 -10.56 0.55 6.21
N TYR A 14 -9.48 1.25 5.88
CA TYR A 14 -9.39 2.10 4.71
C TYR A 14 -8.46 1.43 3.68
N ASP A 15 -8.95 1.22 2.47
CA ASP A 15 -8.23 0.55 1.39
C ASP A 15 -7.77 1.60 0.37
N GLY A 16 -6.50 1.97 0.44
CA GLY A 16 -5.94 3.03 -0.41
C GLY A 16 -5.84 2.63 -1.87
N ASP A 17 -5.59 1.35 -2.19
CA ASP A 17 -5.56 0.88 -3.57
C ASP A 17 -6.93 1.05 -4.23
N ARG A 18 -8.01 0.82 -3.47
CA ARG A 18 -9.37 1.09 -3.94
C ARG A 18 -9.63 2.59 -4.08
N ALA A 19 -9.26 3.39 -3.09
CA ALA A 19 -9.49 4.84 -3.10
C ALA A 19 -8.74 5.58 -4.22
N GLU A 20 -7.54 5.11 -4.58
CA GLU A 20 -6.72 5.69 -5.65
C GLU A 20 -7.45 5.78 -6.99
N HIS A 21 -8.37 4.86 -7.28
CA HIS A 21 -9.20 4.90 -8.49
C HIS A 21 -10.02 6.19 -8.58
N ASP A 22 -10.53 6.68 -7.45
CA ASP A 22 -11.31 7.91 -7.38
C ASP A 22 -10.41 9.15 -7.39
N TRP A 23 -9.20 9.06 -6.82
CA TRP A 23 -8.26 10.19 -6.77
C TRP A 23 -7.78 10.63 -8.15
N VAL A 24 -7.66 9.72 -9.11
CA VAL A 24 -7.36 10.06 -10.51
C VAL A 24 -8.36 11.08 -11.05
N THR A 25 -9.64 10.97 -10.70
CA THR A 25 -10.70 11.89 -11.15
C THR A 25 -10.63 13.27 -10.48
N ARG A 26 -10.03 13.35 -9.29
CA ARG A 26 -9.81 14.58 -8.51
C ARG A 26 -8.44 15.22 -8.78
N SER A 27 -7.56 14.51 -9.49
CA SER A 27 -6.21 14.96 -9.84
C SER A 27 -6.26 16.15 -10.80
N THR A 28 -5.24 17.01 -10.73
CA THR A 28 -5.10 18.14 -11.66
C THR A 28 -3.66 18.20 -12.12
N GLN A 29 -3.42 18.60 -13.37
CA GLN A 29 -2.06 18.71 -13.92
C GLN A 29 -1.15 19.61 -13.06
N GLN A 30 -1.70 20.64 -12.42
CA GLN A 30 -0.93 21.62 -11.65
C GLN A 30 -0.47 21.07 -10.29
N ARG A 31 -1.31 20.27 -9.62
CA ARG A 31 -1.04 19.77 -8.26
C ARG A 31 -0.55 18.33 -8.23
N HIS A 32 -0.96 17.55 -9.23
CA HIS A 32 -0.74 16.12 -9.32
C HIS A 32 -0.30 15.72 -10.75
N PRO A 33 0.75 16.34 -11.32
CA PRO A 33 1.17 16.09 -12.69
C PRO A 33 1.42 14.61 -13.00
N HIS A 34 1.98 13.84 -12.06
CA HIS A 34 2.28 12.43 -12.27
C HIS A 34 1.00 11.57 -12.26
N LEU A 35 0.09 11.79 -11.30
CA LEU A 35 -1.18 11.05 -11.22
C LEU A 35 -2.10 11.42 -12.38
N HIS A 36 -2.16 12.71 -12.72
CA HIS A 36 -2.98 13.21 -13.81
C HIS A 36 -2.54 12.66 -15.17
N ALA A 37 -1.24 12.42 -15.37
CA ALA A 37 -0.73 11.78 -16.59
C ALA A 37 -1.20 10.32 -16.76
N LEU A 38 -1.70 9.68 -15.71
CA LEU A 38 -2.28 8.33 -15.77
C LEU A 38 -3.77 8.34 -16.10
N ALA A 39 -4.43 9.50 -16.06
CA ALA A 39 -5.86 9.60 -16.33
C ALA A 39 -6.18 9.17 -17.77
N GLY A 40 -7.02 8.14 -17.90
CA GLY A 40 -7.41 7.59 -19.20
C GLY A 40 -6.29 6.80 -19.91
N ALA A 41 -5.16 6.54 -19.26
CA ALA A 41 -4.10 5.73 -19.84
C ALA A 41 -4.57 4.28 -20.04
N ALA A 42 -4.29 3.72 -21.23
CA ALA A 42 -4.58 2.32 -21.49
C ALA A 42 -3.72 1.40 -20.60
N PRO A 43 -4.16 0.16 -20.30
CA PRO A 43 -3.35 -0.82 -19.59
C PRO A 43 -1.95 -0.96 -20.22
N GLY A 44 -0.91 -1.02 -19.38
CA GLY A 44 0.47 -1.12 -19.86
C GLY A 44 1.12 0.18 -20.35
N GLN A 45 0.38 1.25 -20.65
CA GLN A 45 0.97 2.53 -21.11
C GLN A 45 1.97 3.11 -20.11
N ALA A 46 1.70 2.93 -18.81
CA ALA A 46 2.60 3.31 -17.72
C ALA A 46 3.98 2.61 -17.78
N TRP A 47 4.16 1.62 -18.66
CA TRP A 47 5.34 0.75 -18.72
C TRP A 47 6.00 0.67 -20.10
N ALA A 48 5.25 1.00 -21.16
CA ALA A 48 5.69 0.91 -22.54
C ALA A 48 6.95 1.75 -22.78
N GLY A 49 7.96 1.15 -23.42
CA GLY A 49 9.21 1.82 -23.78
C GLY A 49 10.10 2.28 -22.60
N ARG A 50 9.71 1.96 -21.35
CA ARG A 50 10.41 2.41 -20.14
C ARG A 50 11.15 1.28 -19.43
N SER A 51 12.29 1.63 -18.86
CA SER A 51 13.02 0.86 -17.85
C SER A 51 12.29 0.86 -16.50
N ALA A 52 12.67 -0.06 -15.61
CA ALA A 52 12.14 -0.08 -14.24
C ALA A 52 12.43 1.22 -13.47
N GLN A 53 13.60 1.83 -13.69
CA GLN A 53 14.00 3.10 -13.10
C GLN A 53 13.10 4.24 -13.56
N GLU A 54 12.81 4.34 -14.86
CA GLU A 54 11.92 5.39 -15.40
C GLU A 54 10.49 5.22 -14.91
N VAL A 55 9.99 3.97 -14.80
CA VAL A 55 8.69 3.71 -14.21
C VAL A 55 8.67 4.16 -12.75
N PHE A 56 9.68 3.79 -11.95
CA PHE A 56 9.84 4.23 -10.57
C PHE A 56 9.83 5.76 -10.44
N GLN A 57 10.65 6.45 -11.24
CA GLN A 57 10.75 7.91 -11.25
C GLN A 57 9.46 8.61 -11.67
N SER A 58 8.59 7.95 -12.43
CA SER A 58 7.31 8.50 -12.86
C SER A 58 6.15 8.27 -11.87
N MET A 59 6.36 7.51 -10.78
CA MET A 59 5.30 7.17 -9.83
C MET A 59 4.78 8.40 -9.09
N PRO A 60 3.46 8.66 -9.06
CA PRO A 60 2.88 9.75 -8.28
C PRO A 60 3.23 9.68 -6.79
N SER A 61 3.25 8.45 -6.25
CA SER A 61 3.67 8.16 -4.87
C SER A 61 5.11 8.59 -4.56
N LEU A 62 6.02 8.51 -5.54
CA LEU A 62 7.41 8.96 -5.36
C LEU A 62 7.52 10.48 -5.27
N HIS A 63 6.49 11.21 -5.70
CA HIS A 63 6.43 12.67 -5.66
C HIS A 63 5.51 13.20 -4.55
N GLY A 64 4.98 12.31 -3.71
CA GLY A 64 4.10 12.69 -2.60
C GLY A 64 2.69 13.12 -3.03
N GLU A 65 2.28 12.87 -4.28
CA GLU A 65 0.99 13.35 -4.79
C GLU A 65 -0.23 12.67 -4.14
N MET A 66 -0.01 11.53 -3.48
CA MET A 66 -1.10 10.69 -2.95
C MET A 66 -1.54 11.10 -1.54
N ILE A 67 -0.65 11.70 -0.75
CA ILE A 67 -0.89 11.92 0.69
C ILE A 67 -2.01 12.92 0.96
N GLY A 68 -2.18 13.92 0.09
CA GLY A 68 -3.25 14.92 0.19
C GLY A 68 -4.62 14.25 0.10
N PHE A 69 -4.82 13.41 -0.93
CA PHE A 69 -6.07 12.68 -1.11
C PHE A 69 -6.36 11.72 0.03
N LEU A 70 -5.35 10.96 0.49
CA LEU A 70 -5.50 10.07 1.64
C LEU A 70 -5.95 10.86 2.88
N THR A 71 -5.31 12.00 3.15
CA THR A 71 -5.64 12.84 4.31
C THR A 71 -7.05 13.41 4.22
N GLU A 72 -7.44 13.94 3.04
CA GLU A 72 -8.79 14.44 2.78
C GLU A 72 -9.86 13.36 3.02
N ASP A 73 -9.62 12.15 2.52
CA ASP A 73 -10.56 11.04 2.68
C ASP A 73 -10.67 10.59 4.14
N LEU A 74 -9.55 10.51 4.87
CA LEU A 74 -9.55 10.14 6.29
C LEU A 74 -10.24 11.18 7.16
N LEU A 75 -10.07 12.47 6.88
CA LEU A 75 -10.75 13.56 7.60
C LEU A 75 -12.26 13.59 7.33
N ALA A 76 -12.73 13.02 6.23
CA ALA A 76 -14.14 12.90 5.90
C ALA A 76 -14.83 11.69 6.57
N LEU A 77 -14.06 10.76 7.16
CA LEU A 77 -14.61 9.63 7.88
C LEU A 77 -15.10 10.05 9.28
N PRO A 78 -16.14 9.39 9.83
CA PRO A 78 -16.49 9.55 11.24
C PRO A 78 -15.31 9.15 12.13
N ASP A 79 -15.10 9.91 13.21
CA ASP A 79 -14.07 9.71 14.24
C ASP A 79 -14.50 8.73 15.35
N ASP A 80 -15.54 7.93 15.07
CA ASP A 80 -16.17 6.99 16.00
C ASP A 80 -15.32 5.76 16.32
N ARG A 81 -14.27 5.50 15.53
CA ARG A 81 -13.40 4.33 15.66
C ARG A 81 -12.03 4.56 15.04
N ILE A 82 -11.07 3.73 15.44
CA ILE A 82 -9.75 3.68 14.82
C ILE A 82 -9.88 3.34 13.34
N VAL A 83 -9.14 4.05 12.48
CA VAL A 83 -9.02 3.73 11.05
C VAL A 83 -7.67 3.08 10.80
N LEU A 84 -7.68 1.87 10.23
CA LEU A 84 -6.51 1.16 9.74
C LEU A 84 -6.37 1.37 8.24
N VAL A 85 -5.34 2.11 7.85
CA VAL A 85 -5.01 2.38 6.45
C VAL A 85 -4.14 1.25 5.90
N ASP A 86 -4.58 0.63 4.81
CA ASP A 86 -3.80 -0.30 3.99
C ASP A 86 -3.51 0.38 2.66
N TYR A 87 -2.27 0.83 2.45
CA TYR A 87 -1.91 1.50 1.21
C TYR A 87 -0.42 1.43 0.90
N PHE A 88 -0.12 1.13 -0.36
CA PHE A 88 1.26 1.05 -0.87
C PHE A 88 1.83 2.42 -1.25
N GLY A 89 0.99 3.36 -1.71
CA GLY A 89 1.43 4.54 -2.47
C GLY A 89 1.84 5.76 -1.64
N VAL A 90 2.33 5.59 -0.41
CA VAL A 90 2.85 6.68 0.45
C VAL A 90 4.23 6.36 0.98
N LEU A 91 5.09 7.36 1.08
CA LEU A 91 6.43 7.22 1.63
C LEU A 91 6.51 7.64 3.10
N PRO A 92 7.50 7.13 3.86
CA PRO A 92 7.69 7.52 5.26
C PRO A 92 7.73 9.03 5.50
N ARG A 93 8.37 9.82 4.61
CA ARG A 93 8.41 11.28 4.72
C ARG A 93 7.04 11.96 4.62
N ASP A 94 6.09 11.34 3.93
CA ASP A 94 4.78 11.94 3.68
C ASP A 94 3.87 11.72 4.90
N VAL A 95 4.01 10.56 5.56
CA VAL A 95 3.21 10.25 6.76
C VAL A 95 3.84 10.74 8.05
N ALA A 96 5.18 10.78 8.16
CA ALA A 96 5.86 11.11 9.42
C ALA A 96 5.39 12.43 10.07
N PRO A 97 5.16 13.53 9.32
CA PRO A 97 4.66 14.78 9.89
C PRO A 97 3.23 14.70 10.45
N LEU A 98 2.47 13.68 10.06
CA LEU A 98 1.08 13.47 10.45
C LEU A 98 0.94 12.56 11.69
N LEU A 99 2.02 11.89 12.11
CA LEU A 99 1.98 10.95 13.22
C LEU A 99 2.21 11.67 14.55
N ALA A 100 1.36 11.37 15.53
CA ALA A 100 1.60 11.70 16.94
C ALA A 100 2.68 10.79 17.58
N GLY A 101 3.01 9.66 16.96
CA GLY A 101 4.15 8.84 17.37
C GLY A 101 4.50 7.71 16.39
N PHE A 102 5.74 7.22 16.48
CA PHE A 102 6.30 6.18 15.59
C PHE A 102 5.49 4.87 15.54
N HIS A 103 4.70 4.61 16.57
CA HIS A 103 3.86 3.42 16.68
C HIS A 103 2.67 3.45 15.72
N GLN A 104 2.28 4.62 15.18
CA GLN A 104 1.11 4.76 14.31
C GLN A 104 1.37 4.35 12.85
N ALA A 105 2.60 4.00 12.49
CA ALA A 105 2.95 3.53 11.15
C ALA A 105 3.91 2.33 11.21
N VAL A 106 3.72 1.38 10.29
CA VAL A 106 4.63 0.27 10.03
C VAL A 106 4.66 -0.02 8.54
N PHE A 107 5.85 -0.20 7.98
CA PHE A 107 6.05 -0.48 6.56
C PHE A 107 6.43 -1.94 6.37
N LEU A 108 5.60 -2.67 5.62
CA LEU A 108 5.80 -4.08 5.32
C LEU A 108 6.56 -4.23 4.01
N LEU A 109 7.79 -4.72 4.09
CA LEU A 109 8.68 -4.87 2.94
C LEU A 109 8.86 -6.36 2.62
N PRO A 110 8.31 -6.85 1.50
CA PRO A 110 8.46 -8.25 1.16
C PRO A 110 9.91 -8.55 0.74
N SER A 111 10.42 -9.72 1.12
CA SER A 111 11.69 -10.22 0.58
C SER A 111 11.60 -10.35 -0.95
N PRO A 112 12.73 -10.24 -1.68
CA PRO A 112 12.75 -10.39 -3.14
C PRO A 112 12.12 -11.72 -3.61
N GLU A 113 12.41 -12.82 -2.91
CA GLU A 113 11.93 -14.16 -3.24
C GLU A 113 10.43 -14.27 -3.00
N PHE A 114 9.94 -13.73 -1.88
CA PHE A 114 8.51 -13.70 -1.57
C PHE A 114 7.75 -12.85 -2.59
N ARG A 115 8.25 -11.65 -2.90
CA ARG A 115 7.65 -10.77 -3.91
C ARG A 115 7.56 -11.48 -5.26
N ARG A 116 8.65 -12.11 -5.72
CA ARG A 116 8.67 -12.86 -6.99
C ARG A 116 7.60 -13.95 -7.00
N ARG A 117 7.54 -14.77 -5.95
CA ARG A 117 6.56 -15.87 -5.84
C ARG A 117 5.12 -15.34 -5.89
N VAL A 118 4.79 -14.34 -5.09
CA VAL A 118 3.43 -13.79 -5.01
C VAL A 118 3.01 -13.10 -6.30
N LEU A 119 3.89 -12.29 -6.92
CA LEU A 119 3.56 -11.61 -8.16
C LEU A 119 3.48 -12.58 -9.34
N ALA A 120 4.34 -13.59 -9.42
CA ALA A 120 4.24 -14.64 -10.43
C ALA A 120 2.90 -15.39 -10.34
N MET A 121 2.46 -15.75 -9.13
CA MET A 121 1.13 -16.34 -8.93
C MET A 121 0.00 -15.40 -9.31
N ARG A 122 0.08 -14.11 -8.91
CA ARG A 122 -0.94 -13.11 -9.19
C ARG A 122 -1.14 -12.88 -10.68
N TYR A 123 -0.05 -12.90 -11.45
CA TYR A 123 -0.05 -12.60 -12.88
C TYR A 123 0.06 -13.84 -13.79
N ALA A 124 -0.02 -15.05 -13.22
CA ALA A 124 -0.23 -16.28 -14.00
C ALA A 124 -1.60 -16.28 -14.70
N ASP A 125 -2.58 -15.59 -14.12
CA ASP A 125 -3.86 -15.29 -14.78
C ASP A 125 -3.67 -14.23 -15.87
N ARG A 126 -3.85 -14.65 -17.13
CA ARG A 126 -3.70 -13.79 -18.31
C ARG A 126 -4.70 -12.63 -18.35
N LEU A 127 -5.92 -12.79 -17.82
CA LEU A 127 -6.88 -11.69 -17.77
C LEU A 127 -6.37 -10.60 -16.83
N ARG A 128 -5.82 -11.00 -15.69
CA ARG A 128 -5.26 -10.07 -14.71
C ARG A 128 -3.98 -9.41 -15.20
N ALA A 129 -3.10 -10.18 -15.86
CA ALA A 129 -1.92 -9.65 -16.52
C ALA A 129 -2.33 -8.63 -17.60
N GLY A 130 -3.30 -8.95 -18.46
CA GLY A 130 -3.80 -8.07 -19.50
C GLY A 130 -4.44 -6.78 -18.96
N ALA A 131 -5.19 -6.85 -17.87
CA ALA A 131 -5.77 -5.68 -17.22
C ALA A 131 -4.71 -4.72 -16.65
N THR A 132 -3.51 -5.21 -16.32
CA THR A 132 -2.44 -4.40 -15.73
C THR A 132 -1.43 -3.93 -16.78
N TRP A 133 -1.04 -4.82 -17.68
CA TRP A 133 0.06 -4.65 -18.62
C TRP A 133 -0.38 -4.62 -20.08
N GLY A 134 -1.68 -4.65 -20.37
CA GLY A 134 -2.19 -4.64 -21.74
C GLY A 134 -1.70 -5.86 -22.53
N SER A 135 -1.21 -5.63 -23.75
CA SER A 135 -0.69 -6.67 -24.64
C SER A 135 0.81 -6.96 -24.48
N HIS A 136 1.47 -6.38 -23.48
CA HIS A 136 2.90 -6.64 -23.23
C HIS A 136 3.15 -8.08 -22.78
N ASP A 137 4.39 -8.56 -23.02
CA ASP A 137 4.82 -9.87 -22.54
C ASP A 137 4.78 -9.94 -20.99
N PRO A 138 4.02 -10.87 -20.39
CA PRO A 138 3.86 -10.94 -18.94
C PRO A 138 5.16 -11.25 -18.18
N GLU A 139 6.09 -12.00 -18.76
CA GLU A 139 7.34 -12.35 -18.09
C GLU A 139 8.29 -11.15 -18.05
N GLU A 140 8.44 -10.44 -19.17
CA GLU A 140 9.19 -9.17 -19.24
C GLU A 140 8.61 -8.13 -18.28
N MET A 141 7.28 -8.02 -18.24
CA MET A 141 6.58 -7.09 -17.38
C MET A 141 6.69 -7.45 -15.90
N LEU A 142 6.67 -8.73 -15.56
CA LEU A 142 6.94 -9.20 -14.21
C LEU A 142 8.37 -8.85 -13.78
N ALA A 143 9.37 -9.10 -14.62
CA ALA A 143 10.76 -8.75 -14.34
C ALA A 143 10.93 -7.23 -14.10
N LYS A 144 10.33 -6.41 -14.97
CA LYS A 144 10.32 -4.95 -14.84
C LYS A 144 9.61 -4.48 -13.57
N ARG A 145 8.47 -5.08 -13.22
CA ARG A 145 7.72 -4.80 -11.99
C ARG A 145 8.57 -5.13 -10.76
N LEU A 146 9.25 -6.27 -10.74
CA LEU A 146 10.09 -6.70 -9.63
C LEU A 146 11.27 -5.73 -9.42
N ALA A 147 11.93 -5.33 -10.50
CA ALA A 147 13.02 -4.35 -10.43
C ALA A 147 12.53 -2.98 -9.93
N ARG A 148 11.35 -2.52 -10.40
CA ARG A 148 10.74 -1.26 -9.95
C ARG A 148 10.40 -1.31 -8.46
N ASP A 149 9.76 -2.39 -8.01
CA ASP A 149 9.35 -2.54 -6.61
C ASP A 149 10.56 -2.70 -5.68
N ALA A 150 11.71 -3.18 -6.16
CA ALA A 150 12.96 -3.18 -5.39
C ALA A 150 13.48 -1.76 -5.10
N LEU A 151 13.39 -0.85 -6.09
CA LEU A 151 13.74 0.57 -5.90
C LEU A 151 12.81 1.25 -4.89
N TRP A 152 11.51 0.93 -4.95
CA TRP A 152 10.54 1.42 -3.98
C TRP A 152 10.87 0.97 -2.55
N ASP A 153 11.16 -0.31 -2.36
CA ASP A 153 11.54 -0.85 -1.06
C ASP A 153 12.80 -0.21 -0.49
N GLU A 154 13.81 0.02 -1.32
CA GLU A 154 15.03 0.70 -0.92
C GLU A 154 14.73 2.12 -0.42
N GLU A 155 13.90 2.85 -1.15
CA GLU A 155 13.51 4.21 -0.78
C GLU A 155 12.67 4.24 0.50
N VAL A 156 11.72 3.31 0.67
CA VAL A 156 10.97 3.16 1.93
C VAL A 156 11.91 2.84 3.08
N ARG A 157 12.86 1.92 2.90
CA ARG A 157 13.80 1.54 3.97
C ARG A 157 14.70 2.71 4.37
N ARG A 158 15.22 3.44 3.38
CA ARG A 158 16.06 4.63 3.58
C ARG A 158 15.31 5.71 4.37
N GLN A 159 14.08 6.04 3.96
CA GLN A 159 13.30 7.06 4.65
C GLN A 159 12.80 6.58 6.02
N ALA A 160 12.32 5.35 6.14
CA ALA A 160 11.86 4.83 7.43
C ALA A 160 12.98 4.88 8.47
N ALA A 161 14.22 4.55 8.10
CA ALA A 161 15.38 4.74 8.96
C ALA A 161 15.61 6.21 9.33
N ALA A 162 15.51 7.13 8.36
CA ALA A 162 15.69 8.57 8.60
C ALA A 162 14.62 9.17 9.54
N TYR A 163 13.39 8.67 9.50
CA TYR A 163 12.28 9.13 10.36
C TYR A 163 12.06 8.28 11.62
N GLY A 164 12.89 7.26 11.85
CA GLY A 164 12.73 6.34 12.99
C GLY A 164 11.43 5.52 12.94
N LEU A 165 10.89 5.27 11.75
CA LEU A 165 9.68 4.47 11.54
C LEU A 165 10.02 3.00 11.34
N ARG A 166 9.13 2.12 11.80
CA ARG A 166 9.37 0.68 11.77
C ARG A 166 9.17 0.12 10.36
N THR A 167 10.14 -0.68 9.92
CA THR A 167 9.97 -1.61 8.80
C THR A 167 9.87 -3.04 9.34
N LEU A 168 9.11 -3.89 8.65
CA LEU A 168 9.00 -5.31 8.96
C LEU A 168 9.13 -6.11 7.66
N SER A 169 10.00 -7.12 7.67
CA SER A 169 10.24 -7.95 6.50
C SER A 169 9.21 -9.08 6.40
N VAL A 170 8.68 -9.31 5.20
CA VAL A 170 7.71 -10.38 4.91
C VAL A 170 8.31 -11.35 3.89
N ASP A 171 8.68 -12.55 4.35
CA ASP A 171 9.28 -13.60 3.53
C ASP A 171 8.33 -14.78 3.25
N GLY A 172 7.17 -14.78 3.92
CA GLY A 172 6.16 -15.82 3.84
C GLY A 172 6.52 -17.12 4.58
N THR A 173 7.54 -17.11 5.43
CA THR A 173 7.91 -18.26 6.27
C THR A 173 7.10 -18.29 7.57
N ARG A 174 6.73 -17.11 8.07
CA ARG A 174 5.93 -16.93 9.28
C ARG A 174 4.43 -17.03 8.98
N PRO A 175 3.64 -17.64 9.89
CA PRO A 175 2.18 -17.55 9.86
C PRO A 175 1.70 -16.10 9.78
N VAL A 176 0.60 -15.88 9.07
CA VAL A 176 -0.01 -14.54 8.95
C VAL A 176 -0.46 -14.03 10.31
N GLU A 177 -0.89 -14.92 11.19
CA GLU A 177 -1.37 -14.63 12.54
C GLU A 177 -0.27 -13.97 13.39
N ASP A 178 0.98 -14.41 13.25
CA ASP A 178 2.12 -13.85 13.97
C ASP A 178 2.43 -12.43 13.49
N LEU A 179 2.35 -12.20 12.18
CA LEU A 179 2.50 -10.87 11.59
C LEU A 179 1.38 -9.94 12.06
N VAL A 180 0.13 -10.43 12.10
CA VAL A 180 -1.00 -9.67 12.64
C VAL A 180 -0.77 -9.31 14.10
N ALA A 181 -0.30 -10.23 14.94
CA ALA A 181 -0.01 -9.95 16.34
C ALA A 181 1.10 -8.91 16.50
N GLU A 182 2.21 -9.07 15.78
CA GLU A 182 3.34 -8.13 15.83
C GLU A 182 2.93 -6.72 15.38
N VAL A 183 2.16 -6.61 14.29
CA VAL A 183 1.64 -5.33 13.81
C VAL A 183 0.64 -4.73 14.80
N ALA A 184 -0.28 -5.51 15.37
CA ALA A 184 -1.21 -5.03 16.38
C ALA A 184 -0.50 -4.46 17.62
N THR A 185 0.52 -5.18 18.11
CA THR A 185 1.35 -4.72 19.23
C THR A 185 2.09 -3.43 18.90
N HIS A 186 2.69 -3.33 17.71
CA HIS A 186 3.36 -2.11 17.26
C HIS A 186 2.37 -0.93 17.20
N LEU A 187 1.21 -1.12 16.56
CA LEU A 187 0.17 -0.12 16.41
C LEU A 187 -0.59 0.19 17.71
N ARG A 188 -0.29 -0.53 18.80
CA ARG A 188 -0.96 -0.41 20.11
C ARG A 188 -2.49 -0.56 20.03
N LEU A 189 -2.95 -1.48 19.19
CA LEU A 189 -4.39 -1.71 19.01
C LEU A 189 -4.96 -2.47 20.21
N SER A 190 -5.94 -1.88 20.88
CA SER A 190 -6.74 -2.55 21.90
C SER A 190 -7.62 -3.62 21.26
N ARG A 191 -7.83 -4.75 21.93
CA ARG A 191 -8.84 -5.74 21.50
C ARG A 191 -10.23 -5.11 21.53
N ALA A 192 -11.10 -5.53 20.61
CA ALA A 192 -12.52 -5.22 20.72
C ALA A 192 -13.05 -5.78 22.06
N PRO A 193 -13.92 -5.04 22.77
CA PRO A 193 -14.62 -5.62 23.91
C PRO A 193 -15.40 -6.85 23.43
N ASP A 194 -15.39 -7.93 24.22
CA ASP A 194 -16.18 -9.11 23.91
C ASP A 194 -17.65 -8.70 23.73
N ALA A 195 -18.26 -9.09 22.62
CA ALA A 195 -19.69 -8.91 22.46
C ALA A 195 -20.38 -9.62 23.64
N PRO A 196 -21.37 -9.00 24.31
CA PRO A 196 -22.06 -9.64 25.41
C PRO A 196 -22.61 -10.98 24.92
N GLN A 197 -22.20 -12.05 25.59
CA GLN A 197 -22.76 -13.38 25.35
C GLN A 197 -24.27 -13.26 25.53
N ARG A 198 -25.03 -13.56 24.48
CA ARG A 198 -26.48 -13.70 24.62
C ARG A 198 -26.69 -14.85 25.60
N THR A 199 -27.02 -14.49 26.84
CA THR A 199 -27.60 -15.43 27.80
C THR A 199 -28.97 -15.77 27.25
N ASP A 200 -29.06 -16.90 26.55
CA ASP A 200 -30.34 -17.51 26.24
C ASP A 200 -30.95 -17.97 27.58
N GLY A 201 -32.07 -17.35 27.94
CA GLY A 201 -32.93 -17.75 29.06
C GLY A 201 -33.96 -18.77 28.63
#